data_AF-A0A959WDR5-F1
#
_entry.id   AF-A0A959WDR5-F1
#
_cell.length_a   1.000
_cell.length_b   1.000
_cell.length_c   1.000
_cell.angle_alpha   90.00
_cell.angle_beta   90.00
_cell.angle_gamma   90.00
#
_symmetry.space_group_name_H-M   'P 1'
#
loop_
_entity.id
_entity.type
_entity.pdbx_description
1 polymer ?
#
loop_
_entity_poly.entity_id
_entity_poly.type
_entity_poly.pdbx_seq_one_letter_code
_entity_poly.pdbx_strand_id
1 'polypeptide(L)'
;MRSPHDSQVMWLFTTQGFYSVVAHRDDPETLIVRARTREDIEALGEQIPDIEPFENGDADYRHRAYVSRSEWLAAVAQLTAEIDYDNFKSEVAREQGYERARIYGHVWGELLGLQG
;
A
#
# COMPACT_ATOMS: atom_id res chain seq x y z
N MET A 1 -14.90 -21.62 -12.67
CA MET A 1 -13.56 -22.06 -12.22
C MET A 1 -12.62 -20.90 -12.49
N ARG A 2 -12.13 -20.17 -11.46
CA ARG A 2 -11.22 -19.03 -11.68
C ARG A 2 -9.84 -19.55 -12.07
N SER A 3 -9.20 -18.91 -13.05
CA SER A 3 -7.91 -19.31 -13.61
C SER A 3 -6.78 -19.19 -12.56
N PRO A 4 -5.70 -20.01 -12.58
CA PRO A 4 -4.64 -20.00 -11.57
C PRO A 4 -3.78 -18.72 -11.54
N HIS A 5 -4.04 -17.75 -12.43
CA HIS A 5 -3.19 -16.57 -12.63
C HIS A 5 -3.95 -15.25 -12.73
N ASP A 6 -5.16 -15.12 -12.18
CA ASP A 6 -5.74 -13.80 -11.95
C ASP A 6 -5.04 -13.18 -10.72
N SER A 7 -3.82 -12.68 -10.94
CA SER A 7 -3.10 -11.86 -9.97
C SER A 7 -4.00 -10.68 -9.59
N GLN A 8 -4.62 -10.74 -8.42
CA GLN A 8 -5.35 -9.62 -7.86
C GLN A 8 -4.31 -8.54 -7.55
N VAL A 9 -4.36 -7.46 -8.33
CA VAL A 9 -3.58 -6.26 -8.08
C VAL A 9 -4.41 -5.39 -7.15
N MET A 10 -3.84 -5.00 -6.02
CA MET A 10 -4.51 -4.14 -5.05
C MET A 10 -3.72 -2.86 -4.85
N TRP A 11 -4.43 -1.73 -4.85
CA TRP A 11 -3.92 -0.44 -4.38
C TRP A 11 -4.53 -0.14 -3.02
N LEU A 12 -3.68 0.21 -2.06
CA LEU A 12 -4.11 0.65 -0.73
C LEU A 12 -3.53 2.02 -0.48
N PHE A 13 -4.41 2.96 -0.18
CA PHE A 13 -4.07 4.25 0.38
C PHE A 13 -4.38 4.17 1.87
N THR A 14 -3.38 4.38 2.71
CA THR A 14 -3.53 4.37 4.17
C THR A 14 -3.02 5.67 4.75
N THR A 15 -3.24 5.85 6.06
CA THR A 15 -2.63 6.93 6.85
C THR A 15 -1.14 6.71 7.12
N GLN A 16 -0.56 5.57 6.72
CA GLN A 16 0.88 5.28 6.82
C GLN A 16 1.60 5.28 5.46
N GLY A 17 0.91 5.05 4.33
CA GLY A 17 1.54 5.06 3.01
C GLY A 17 0.63 4.69 1.86
N PHE A 18 1.21 4.58 0.65
CA PHE A 18 0.53 4.07 -0.54
C PHE A 18 1.23 2.83 -1.09
N TYR A 19 0.45 1.76 -1.25
CA TYR A 19 0.96 0.45 -1.60
C TYR A 19 0.29 -0.10 -2.85
N SER A 20 1.09 -0.71 -3.71
CA SER A 20 0.61 -1.62 -4.75
C SER A 20 1.11 -3.03 -4.50
N VAL A 21 0.19 -3.94 -4.20
CA VAL A 21 0.53 -5.30 -3.77
C VAL A 21 0.12 -6.30 -4.85
N VAL A 22 1.06 -7.19 -5.19
CA VAL A 22 0.89 -8.21 -6.23
C VAL A 22 1.51 -9.53 -5.78
N ALA A 23 1.05 -10.65 -6.34
CA ALA A 23 1.68 -11.95 -6.11
C ALA A 23 3.09 -12.00 -6.72
N HIS A 24 4.02 -12.65 -6.05
CA HIS A 24 5.30 -13.01 -6.64
C HIS A 24 5.07 -14.10 -7.71
N ARG A 25 5.62 -13.89 -8.91
CA ARG A 25 5.36 -14.74 -10.08
C ARG A 25 5.81 -16.19 -9.90
N ASP A 26 6.93 -16.37 -9.19
CA ASP A 26 7.59 -17.67 -9.05
C ASP A 26 7.39 -18.24 -7.62
N ASP A 27 6.69 -17.51 -6.75
CA ASP A 27 6.39 -17.94 -5.38
C ASP A 27 5.00 -17.43 -4.96
N PRO A 28 3.93 -18.22 -5.16
CA PRO A 28 2.56 -17.78 -4.92
C PRO A 28 2.25 -17.40 -3.47
N GLU A 29 3.00 -17.89 -2.48
CA GLU A 29 2.81 -17.58 -1.05
C GLU A 29 3.43 -16.24 -0.64
N THR A 30 4.27 -15.69 -1.50
CA THR A 30 4.91 -14.38 -1.32
C THR A 30 4.19 -13.30 -2.11
N LEU A 31 4.00 -12.15 -1.47
CA LEU A 31 3.56 -10.92 -2.09
C LEU A 31 4.75 -9.99 -2.29
N ILE A 32 4.70 -9.23 -3.37
CA ILE A 32 5.57 -8.08 -3.59
C ILE A 32 4.77 -6.84 -3.21
N VAL A 33 5.08 -6.27 -2.06
CA VAL A 33 4.57 -4.98 -1.63
C VAL A 33 5.44 -3.91 -2.28
N ARG A 34 4.81 -2.93 -2.95
CA ARG A 34 5.53 -1.93 -3.76
C ARG A 34 5.06 -0.53 -3.37
N ALA A 35 6.01 0.40 -3.27
CA ALA A 35 5.75 1.80 -3.00
C ALA A 35 6.59 2.71 -3.89
N ARG A 36 6.18 3.98 -4.00
CA ARG A 36 6.94 5.01 -4.72
C ARG A 36 8.02 5.66 -3.86
N THR A 37 7.87 5.61 -2.54
CA THR A 37 8.79 6.15 -1.53
C THR A 37 9.28 5.02 -0.63
N ARG A 38 10.53 5.10 -0.17
CA ARG A 38 11.12 4.09 0.71
C ARG A 38 10.44 4.11 2.08
N GLU A 39 10.13 5.31 2.53
CA GLU A 39 9.49 5.64 3.79
C GLU A 39 8.16 4.89 3.95
N ASP A 40 7.39 4.69 2.87
CA ASP A 40 6.13 3.96 2.92
C ASP A 40 6.35 2.47 3.24
N ILE A 41 7.40 1.84 2.68
CA ILE A 41 7.75 0.45 3.01
C ILE A 41 8.24 0.36 4.46
N GLU A 42 9.07 1.30 4.90
CA GLU A 42 9.59 1.34 6.27
C GLU A 42 8.48 1.55 7.30
N ALA A 43 7.44 2.34 6.98
CA ALA A 43 6.28 2.56 7.85
C ALA A 43 5.53 1.26 8.19
N LEU A 44 5.50 0.28 7.27
CA LEU A 44 4.92 -1.05 7.54
C LEU A 44 5.67 -1.82 8.63
N GLY A 45 6.86 -1.36 9.05
CA GLY A 45 7.59 -1.89 10.20
C GLY A 45 6.76 -1.92 11.48
N GLU A 46 5.76 -1.03 11.61
CA GLU A 46 4.83 -1.03 12.73
C GLU A 46 3.97 -2.32 12.79
N GLN A 47 3.57 -2.87 11.65
CA GLN A 47 2.78 -4.11 11.59
C GLN A 47 3.62 -5.34 11.22
N ILE A 48 4.78 -5.14 10.57
CA ILE A 48 5.68 -6.18 10.07
C ILE A 48 7.11 -5.83 10.52
N PRO A 49 7.50 -6.16 11.76
CA PRO A 49 8.73 -5.67 12.39
C PRO A 49 10.02 -5.93 11.60
N ASP A 50 10.10 -7.05 10.88
CA ASP A 50 11.28 -7.48 10.13
C ASP A 50 11.15 -7.19 8.63
N ILE A 51 10.33 -6.22 8.22
CA ILE A 51 10.20 -5.86 6.80
C ILE A 51 11.52 -5.30 6.26
N GLU A 52 11.98 -5.85 5.14
CA GLU A 52 13.23 -5.45 4.49
C GLU A 52 12.96 -4.73 3.16
N PRO A 53 13.10 -3.39 3.10
CA PRO A 53 12.98 -2.66 1.84
C PRO A 53 14.15 -2.95 0.90
N PHE A 54 13.84 -3.18 -0.36
CA PHE A 54 14.82 -3.22 -1.45
C PHE A 54 14.37 -2.36 -2.63
N GLU A 55 15.31 -2.05 -3.51
CA GLU A 55 15.04 -1.23 -4.70
C GLU A 55 15.11 -2.05 -5.99
N ASN A 56 14.24 -1.69 -6.93
CA ASN A 56 14.35 -2.08 -8.32
C ASN A 56 14.32 -0.80 -9.18
N GLY A 57 15.50 -0.33 -9.57
CA GLY A 57 15.70 1.00 -10.17
C GLY A 57 14.95 1.25 -11.49
N ASP A 58 14.63 0.19 -12.24
CA ASP A 58 13.99 0.29 -13.57
C ASP A 58 12.46 0.14 -13.50
N ALA A 59 11.90 -0.05 -12.31
CA ALA A 59 10.47 -0.28 -12.14
C ALA A 59 9.67 0.98 -11.77
N ASP A 60 8.41 1.04 -12.22
CA ASP A 60 7.45 2.12 -11.89
C ASP A 60 7.28 2.32 -10.37
N TYR A 61 7.33 1.24 -9.61
CA TYR A 61 7.48 1.26 -8.16
C TYR A 61 8.89 0.81 -7.79
N ARG A 62 9.74 1.80 -7.47
CA ARG A 62 11.16 1.59 -7.14
C ARG A 62 11.32 0.80 -5.85
N HIS A 63 10.58 1.14 -4.80
CA HIS A 63 10.76 0.57 -3.46
C HIS A 63 9.82 -0.60 -3.25
N ARG A 64 10.34 -1.68 -2.67
CA ARG A 64 9.66 -2.97 -2.58
C ARG A 64 10.00 -3.71 -1.30
N ALA A 65 9.15 -4.63 -0.91
CA ALA A 65 9.44 -5.66 0.08
C ALA A 65 8.77 -6.97 -0.35
N TYR A 66 9.39 -8.09 0.02
CA TYR A 66 8.75 -9.40 -0.03
C TYR A 66 8.07 -9.64 1.30
N VAL A 67 6.79 -10.00 1.26
CA VAL A 67 5.96 -10.20 2.46
C VAL A 67 5.12 -11.45 2.24
N SER A 68 5.04 -12.35 3.22
CA SER A 68 4.15 -13.51 3.09
C SER A 68 2.69 -13.07 3.05
N ARG A 69 1.81 -13.87 2.42
CA ARG A 69 0.37 -13.58 2.42
C ARG A 69 -0.21 -13.43 3.82
N SER A 70 0.25 -14.25 4.77
CA SER A 70 -0.22 -14.22 6.16
C SER A 70 0.19 -12.93 6.88
N GLU A 71 1.43 -12.47 6.71
CA GLU A 71 1.90 -11.22 7.30
C GLU A 71 1.16 -10.03 6.72
N TRP A 72 0.99 -10.00 5.39
CA TRP A 72 0.24 -8.94 4.74
C TRP A 72 -1.23 -8.88 5.20
N LEU A 73 -1.88 -10.05 5.32
CA LEU A 73 -3.24 -10.13 5.83
C LEU A 73 -3.35 -9.59 7.26
N ALA A 74 -2.41 -9.97 8.13
CA ALA A 74 -2.37 -9.49 9.51
C ALA A 74 -2.10 -7.98 9.58
N ALA A 75 -1.22 -7.46 8.73
CA ALA A 75 -0.93 -6.03 8.66
C ALA A 75 -2.15 -5.22 8.21
N VAL A 76 -2.82 -5.64 7.14
CA VAL A 76 -4.04 -4.96 6.65
C VAL A 76 -5.16 -5.03 7.69
N ALA A 77 -5.29 -6.14 8.40
CA ALA A 77 -6.27 -6.27 9.48
C ALA A 77 -6.01 -5.27 10.61
N GLN A 78 -4.74 -5.09 11.03
CA GLN A 78 -4.36 -4.09 12.04
C GLN A 78 -4.62 -2.66 11.55
N LEU A 79 -4.12 -2.31 10.35
CA LEU A 79 -4.36 -1.01 9.72
C LEU A 79 -5.84 -0.65 9.61
N THR A 80 -6.70 -1.65 9.39
CA THR A 80 -8.15 -1.46 9.32
C THR A 80 -8.77 -1.31 10.71
N ALA A 81 -8.30 -2.06 11.70
CA ALA A 81 -8.80 -2.00 13.07
C ALA A 81 -8.48 -0.66 13.76
N GLU A 82 -7.43 0.03 13.31
CA GLU A 82 -6.99 1.34 13.83
C GLU A 82 -7.73 2.53 13.21
N ILE A 83 -8.64 2.31 12.26
CA ILE A 83 -9.41 3.40 11.65
C ILE A 83 -10.39 3.99 12.66
N ASP A 84 -10.13 5.21 13.12
CA ASP A 84 -10.94 5.95 14.10
C ASP A 84 -11.31 7.39 13.65
N TYR A 85 -11.07 7.73 12.37
CA TYR A 85 -11.30 9.04 11.78
C TYR A 85 -12.53 9.08 10.84
N ASP A 86 -13.12 10.27 10.68
CA ASP A 86 -14.26 10.51 9.79
C ASP A 86 -13.86 11.08 8.41
N ASN A 87 -12.61 11.54 8.26
CA ASN A 87 -12.11 12.15 7.04
C ASN A 87 -10.66 11.71 6.72
N PHE A 88 -10.52 10.84 5.71
CA PHE A 88 -9.23 10.31 5.29
C PHE A 88 -8.20 11.38 4.90
N LYS A 89 -8.60 12.45 4.19
CA LYS A 89 -7.65 13.45 3.68
C LYS A 89 -7.09 14.31 4.81
N SER A 90 -7.94 14.71 5.75
CA SER A 90 -7.53 15.40 6.97
C SER A 90 -6.57 14.52 7.78
N GLU A 91 -6.87 13.23 7.88
CA GLU A 91 -6.05 12.29 8.63
C GLU A 91 -4.68 12.06 7.98
N VAL A 92 -4.63 11.91 6.66
CA VAL A 92 -3.35 11.86 5.93
C VAL A 92 -2.55 13.15 6.11
N ALA A 93 -3.20 14.31 6.18
CA ALA A 93 -2.50 15.58 6.44
C ALA A 93 -1.91 15.61 7.86
N ARG A 94 -2.57 14.98 8.83
CA ARG A 94 -2.11 14.83 10.21
C ARG A 94 -0.90 13.88 10.30
N GLU A 95 -0.99 12.70 9.69
CA GLU A 95 0.00 11.63 9.85
C GLU A 95 1.18 11.71 8.87
N GLN A 96 0.91 12.04 7.61
CA GLN A 96 1.91 12.06 6.53
C GLN A 96 2.19 13.47 6.00
N GLY A 97 1.52 14.48 6.55
CA GLY A 97 1.71 15.88 6.18
C GLY A 97 0.90 16.36 4.98
N TYR A 98 0.80 17.68 4.86
CA TYR A 98 -0.02 18.36 3.84
C TYR A 98 0.36 18.04 2.40
N GLU A 99 1.65 17.82 2.11
CA GLU A 99 2.09 17.52 0.75
C GLU A 99 1.55 16.17 0.26
N ARG A 100 1.64 15.13 1.10
CA ARG A 100 1.07 13.80 0.81
C ARG A 100 -0.44 13.89 0.66
N ALA A 101 -1.12 14.56 1.59
CA ALA A 101 -2.56 14.75 1.53
C ALA A 101 -3.01 15.45 0.24
N ARG A 102 -2.24 16.44 -0.24
CA ARG A 102 -2.48 17.12 -1.52
C ARG A 102 -2.35 16.16 -2.71
N ILE A 103 -1.31 15.31 -2.73
CA ILE A 103 -1.11 14.30 -3.78
C ILE A 103 -2.29 13.31 -3.81
N TYR A 104 -2.68 12.76 -2.67
CA TYR A 104 -3.84 11.87 -2.59
C TYR A 104 -5.14 12.60 -2.94
N GLY A 105 -5.24 13.88 -2.61
CA GLY A 105 -6.35 14.75 -3.01
C GLY A 105 -6.53 14.86 -4.53
N HIS A 106 -5.44 14.88 -5.31
CA HIS A 106 -5.51 14.85 -6.78
C HIS A 106 -6.07 13.53 -7.29
N VAL A 107 -5.58 12.39 -6.77
CA VAL A 107 -6.12 11.06 -7.13
C VAL A 107 -7.61 10.97 -6.81
N TRP A 108 -8.02 11.40 -5.62
CA TRP A 108 -9.44 11.47 -5.26
C TRP A 108 -10.24 12.39 -6.20
N GLY A 109 -9.65 13.51 -6.62
CA GLY A 109 -10.28 14.45 -7.56
C GLY A 109 -10.56 13.80 -8.91
N GLU A 110 -9.62 13.00 -9.44
CA GLU A 110 -9.83 12.20 -10.65
C GLU A 110 -10.94 11.15 -10.45
N LEU A 111 -10.93 10.46 -9.29
CA LEU A 111 -11.95 9.45 -8.96
C LEU A 111 -13.36 10.05 -8.84
N LEU A 112 -13.50 11.34 -8.53
CA LEU A 112 -14.80 12.03 -8.52
C LEU A 112 -15.52 11.91 -9.87
N GLY A 113 -14.77 11.89 -10.98
CA GLY A 113 -15.30 11.74 -12.33
C GLY A 113 -15.98 10.39 -12.59
N LEU A 114 -15.77 9.38 -11.73
CA LEU A 114 -16.48 8.11 -11.81
C LEU A 114 -17.97 8.23 -11.44
N GLN A 115 -18.38 9.32 -10.80
CA GLN A 115 -19.74 9.47 -10.29
C GLN A 115 -20.77 9.85 -11.36
N GLY A 116 -20.35 10.31 -12.55
CA GLY A 116 -21.25 10.65 -13.66
C GLY A 116 -22.14 11.86 -13.38
#